data_AF-A0A6N8XPZ8-F1
#
_entry.id   AF-A0A6N8XPZ8-F1
#
_cell.length_a   1.000
_cell.length_b   1.000
_cell.length_c   1.000
_cell.angle_alpha   90.00
_cell.angle_beta   90.00
_cell.angle_gamma   90.00
#
_symmetry.space_group_name_H-M   'P 1'
#
loop_
_entity.id
_entity.type
_entity.pdbx_description
1 polymer ?
#
loop_
_entity_poly.entity_id
_entity_poly.type
_entity_poly.pdbx_seq_one_letter_code
_entity_poly.pdbx_strand_id
1 'polypeptide(L)'
;MVMQQGAVTSETVTALPGERLFLFSAISRPGNSGGPVMSEDGYVVGLCNVDARGEYCPTGAFSPHYCGIPGQIVVDAVRSLGPGIQLPFEDYE
;
A
#
# COMPACT_ATOMS: atom_id res chain seq x y z
N MET A 1 14.92 -1.18 13.12
CA MET A 1 13.79 -1.50 12.21
C MET A 1 14.38 -2.15 10.98
N VAL A 2 13.86 -3.30 10.53
CA VAL A 2 14.36 -3.97 9.32
C VAL A 2 13.35 -3.74 8.21
N MET A 3 13.75 -2.99 7.17
CA MET A 3 12.93 -2.81 5.97
C MET A 3 12.89 -4.11 5.18
N GLN A 4 11.68 -4.55 4.83
CA GLN A 4 11.49 -5.67 3.91
C GLN A 4 11.59 -5.14 2.49
N GLN A 5 12.44 -5.77 1.68
CA GLN A 5 12.64 -5.39 0.28
C GLN A 5 11.84 -6.31 -0.64
N GLY A 6 11.46 -5.80 -1.80
CA GLY A 6 10.70 -6.50 -2.82
C GLY A 6 10.46 -5.59 -4.02
N ALA A 7 9.63 -6.05 -4.96
CA ALA A 7 9.25 -5.30 -6.14
C ALA A 7 7.74 -5.08 -6.16
N VAL A 8 7.30 -3.98 -6.79
CA VAL A 8 5.92 -3.82 -7.23
C VAL A 8 5.68 -4.83 -8.34
N THR A 9 4.77 -5.78 -8.11
CA THR A 9 4.46 -6.86 -9.06
C THR A 9 3.27 -6.53 -9.94
N SER A 10 2.39 -5.64 -9.47
CA SER A 10 1.32 -5.04 -10.27
C SER A 10 1.05 -3.63 -9.75
N GLU A 11 1.15 -2.64 -10.64
CA GLU A 11 0.96 -1.24 -10.29
C GLU A 11 -0.50 -0.88 -10.00
N THR A 12 -1.45 -1.66 -10.51
CA THR A 12 -2.88 -1.41 -10.30
C THR A 12 -3.67 -2.72 -10.37
N VAL A 13 -4.39 -3.01 -9.30
CA VAL A 13 -5.42 -4.06 -9.22
C VAL A 13 -6.69 -3.49 -8.61
N THR A 14 -7.83 -4.07 -8.98
CA THR A 14 -9.13 -3.72 -8.40
C THR A 14 -9.60 -4.88 -7.55
N ALA A 15 -9.82 -4.63 -6.25
CA ALA A 15 -10.40 -5.62 -5.34
C ALA A 15 -11.88 -5.86 -5.68
N LEU A 16 -12.45 -6.98 -5.21
CA LEU A 16 -13.86 -7.31 -5.46
C LEU A 16 -14.85 -6.22 -5.04
N PRO A 17 -14.68 -5.52 -3.90
CA PRO A 17 -15.53 -4.39 -3.53
C PRO A 17 -15.30 -3.12 -4.37
N GLY A 18 -14.32 -3.13 -5.29
CA GLY A 18 -14.00 -2.03 -6.20
C GLY A 18 -12.81 -1.17 -5.79
N GLU A 19 -12.15 -1.46 -4.67
CA GLU A 19 -11.01 -0.64 -4.24
C GLU A 19 -9.80 -0.80 -5.17
N ARG A 20 -9.13 0.32 -5.45
CA ARG A 20 -7.87 0.32 -6.22
C ARG A 20 -6.69 0.08 -5.28
N LEU A 21 -5.91 -0.95 -5.58
CA LEU A 21 -4.73 -1.35 -4.83
C LEU A 21 -3.54 -1.52 -5.80
N PHE A 22 -2.34 -1.69 -5.27
CA PHE A 22 -1.18 -2.22 -5.99
C PHE A 22 -0.64 -3.45 -5.26
N LEU A 23 0.11 -4.31 -5.95
CA LEU A 23 0.69 -5.53 -5.41
C LEU A 23 2.20 -5.42 -5.31
N PHE A 24 2.77 -6.02 -4.27
CA PHE A 24 4.22 -6.11 -4.06
C PHE A 24 4.64 -7.45 -3.46
N SER A 25 5.93 -7.80 -3.64
CA SER A 25 6.50 -9.07 -3.17
C SER A 25 7.18 -9.01 -1.81
N ALA A 26 7.42 -7.81 -1.26
CA ALA A 26 8.00 -7.65 0.07
C ALA A 26 7.10 -8.27 1.14
N ILE A 27 7.67 -9.07 2.04
CA ILE A 27 6.91 -9.81 3.06
C ILE A 27 6.19 -8.84 4.01
N SER A 28 4.86 -8.84 3.97
CA SER A 28 4.03 -8.15 4.97
C SER A 28 3.44 -9.14 5.98
N ARG A 29 3.24 -8.69 7.22
CA ARG A 29 2.67 -9.48 8.31
C ARG A 29 1.69 -8.61 9.09
N PRO A 30 0.77 -9.21 9.87
CA PRO A 30 0.01 -8.47 10.87
C PRO A 30 0.95 -7.59 11.71
N GLY A 31 0.63 -6.30 11.80
CA GLY A 31 1.51 -5.27 12.39
C GLY A 31 2.19 -4.35 11.38
N ASN A 32 2.30 -4.73 10.11
CA ASN A 32 2.82 -3.86 9.03
C ASN A 32 1.74 -2.98 8.40
N SER A 33 0.46 -3.22 8.72
CA SER A 33 -0.67 -2.42 8.25
C SER A 33 -0.49 -0.93 8.52
N GLY A 34 -0.80 -0.10 7.53
CA GLY A 34 -0.64 1.35 7.62
C GLY A 34 0.82 1.82 7.57
N GLY A 35 1.79 0.88 7.52
CA GLY A 35 3.19 1.21 7.32
C GLY A 35 3.46 1.71 5.90
N PRO A 36 4.46 2.59 5.70
CA PRO A 36 4.78 3.11 4.39
C PRO A 36 5.41 2.02 3.51
N VAL A 37 5.01 1.99 2.24
CA VAL A 37 5.76 1.33 1.17
C VAL A 37 6.59 2.42 0.49
N MET A 38 7.90 2.20 0.39
CA MET A 38 8.84 3.20 -0.11
C MET A 38 9.53 2.75 -1.39
N SER A 39 9.87 3.70 -2.27
CA SER A 39 10.77 3.46 -3.40
C SER A 39 12.22 3.34 -2.93
N GLU A 40 13.11 2.90 -3.82
CA GLU A 40 14.56 2.87 -3.57
C GLU A 40 15.13 4.25 -3.25
N ASP A 41 14.53 5.30 -3.81
CA ASP A 41 14.91 6.70 -3.57
C ASP A 41 14.32 7.27 -2.26
N GLY A 42 13.60 6.47 -1.47
CA GLY A 42 13.05 6.88 -0.17
C GLY A 42 11.70 7.59 -0.22
N TYR A 43 11.03 7.64 -1.38
CA TYR A 43 9.70 8.24 -1.48
C TYR A 43 8.60 7.26 -1.06
N VAL A 44 7.61 7.74 -0.30
CA VAL A 44 6.42 6.94 0.02
C VAL A 44 5.55 6.80 -1.22
N VAL A 45 5.40 5.57 -1.70
CA VAL A 45 4.59 5.24 -2.88
C VAL A 45 3.19 4.71 -2.51
N GLY A 46 2.99 4.35 -1.25
CA GLY A 46 1.70 3.89 -0.74
C GLY A 46 1.75 3.41 0.70
N LEU A 47 0.64 2.84 1.16
CA LEU A 47 0.50 2.27 2.51
C LEU A 47 0.24 0.77 2.42
N CYS A 48 0.93 -0.01 3.24
CA CYS A 48 0.69 -1.46 3.35
C CYS A 48 -0.73 -1.71 3.86
N ASN A 49 -1.48 -2.58 3.19
CA ASN A 49 -2.81 -2.98 3.61
C ASN A 49 -2.77 -4.40 4.23
N VAL A 50 -3.73 -4.70 5.11
CA VAL A 50 -3.75 -5.92 5.94
C VAL A 50 -3.91 -7.18 5.12
N ASP A 51 -4.65 -7.14 4.01
CA ASP A 51 -5.02 -8.35 3.30
C ASP A 51 -5.66 -8.00 1.97
N ALA A 52 -4.98 -8.29 0.85
CA ALA A 52 -5.71 -8.72 -0.32
C ALA A 52 -6.02 -10.20 -0.08
N ARG A 53 -7.12 -10.48 0.63
CA ARG A 53 -7.76 -11.80 0.58
C ARG A 53 -8.32 -12.00 -0.82
N GLY A 54 -7.42 -12.14 -1.79
CA GLY A 54 -7.75 -12.63 -3.11
C GLY A 54 -7.97 -14.12 -2.98
N GLU A 55 -9.18 -14.53 -2.62
CA GLU A 55 -9.60 -15.90 -2.89
C GLU A 55 -9.70 -16.08 -4.40
N TYR A 56 -8.64 -16.60 -5.02
CA TYR A 56 -8.80 -17.26 -6.31
C TYR A 56 -9.14 -18.73 -6.02
N CYS A 57 -10.41 -19.08 -6.22
CA CYS A 57 -11.00 -20.41 -6.05
C CYS A 57 -11.24 -20.92 -4.60
N PRO A 58 -12.38 -21.60 -4.35
CA PRO A 58 -12.72 -22.22 -3.05
C PRO A 58 -11.81 -23.38 -2.62
N THR A 59 -10.89 -23.83 -3.48
CA THR A 59 -10.01 -24.98 -3.24
C THR A 59 -8.62 -24.57 -2.75
N GLY A 60 -8.43 -23.30 -2.37
CA GLY A 60 -7.20 -22.80 -1.78
C GLY A 60 -6.23 -22.23 -2.82
N ALA A 61 -6.09 -20.92 -2.81
CA ALA A 61 -4.96 -20.25 -3.45
C ALA A 61 -4.14 -19.51 -2.40
N PHE A 62 -2.86 -19.82 -2.39
CA PHE A 62 -1.83 -18.97 -1.80
C PHE A 62 -1.78 -17.67 -2.61
N SER A 63 -1.99 -16.51 -1.97
CA SER A 63 -1.71 -15.21 -2.58
C SER A 63 -0.22 -14.91 -2.39
N PRO A 64 0.62 -14.97 -3.44
CA PRO A 64 2.05 -14.68 -3.33
C PRO A 64 2.32 -13.16 -3.24
N HIS A 65 1.28 -12.33 -3.13
CA HIS A 65 1.38 -10.89 -3.20
C HIS A 65 0.68 -10.21 -2.04
N TYR A 66 1.41 -9.29 -1.43
CA TYR A 66 0.88 -8.34 -0.48
C TYR A 66 0.36 -7.14 -1.25
N CYS A 67 -0.58 -6.40 -0.67
CA CYS A 67 -1.18 -5.26 -1.34
C CYS A 67 -0.98 -3.97 -0.54
N GLY A 68 -0.98 -2.86 -1.27
CA GLY A 68 -0.95 -1.54 -0.70
C GLY A 68 -2.00 -0.63 -1.32
N ILE A 69 -2.35 0.41 -0.57
CA ILE A 69 -3.15 1.54 -1.05
C ILE A 69 -2.19 2.50 -1.77
N PRO A 70 -2.39 2.79 -3.08
CA PRO A 70 -1.56 3.74 -3.80
C PRO A 70 -1.52 5.11 -3.12
N GLY A 71 -0.34 5.73 -3.06
CA GLY A 71 -0.15 7.03 -2.43
C GLY A 71 -1.06 8.12 -3.01
N GLN A 72 -1.35 8.06 -4.31
CA GLN A 72 -2.27 9.00 -4.96
C GLN A 72 -3.68 8.96 -4.35
N ILE A 73 -4.18 7.78 -3.94
CA ILE A 73 -5.49 7.68 -3.28
C ILE A 73 -5.47 8.40 -1.93
N VAL A 74 -4.37 8.29 -1.19
CA VAL A 74 -4.20 9.00 0.09
C VAL A 74 -4.14 10.52 -0.14
N VAL A 75 -3.37 10.96 -1.14
CA VAL A 75 -3.27 12.38 -1.52
C VAL A 75 -4.63 12.94 -1.92
N ASP A 76 -5.36 12.23 -2.78
CA ASP A 76 -6.69 12.66 -3.24
C ASP A 76 -7.70 12.68 -2.08
N ALA A 77 -7.68 11.68 -1.21
CA ALA A 77 -8.51 11.64 -0.01
C ALA A 77 -8.23 12.84 0.91
N VAL A 78 -6.94 13.11 1.22
CA VAL A 78 -6.55 14.25 2.06
C VAL A 78 -6.95 15.57 1.42
N ARG A 79 -6.74 15.74 0.10
CA ARG A 79 -7.19 16.95 -0.62
C ARG A 79 -8.71 17.09 -0.60
N SER A 80 -9.45 15.99 -0.74
CA SER A 80 -10.91 15.99 -0.78
C SER A 80 -11.55 16.36 0.55
N LEU A 81 -10.87 16.08 1.67
CA LEU A 81 -11.29 16.53 3.00
C LEU A 81 -11.27 18.08 3.11
N GLY A 82 -10.68 18.77 2.13
CA GLY A 82 -10.50 20.22 2.11
C GLY A 82 -9.88 20.80 3.38
N PRO A 83 -9.00 20.09 4.12
CA PRO A 83 -8.54 20.63 5.38
C PRO A 83 -7.63 21.82 5.07
N GLY A 84 -7.96 22.99 5.63
CA GLY A 84 -7.03 24.10 5.82
C GLY A 84 -5.90 23.76 6.82
N ILE A 85 -5.59 22.48 6.97
CA ILE A 85 -4.55 21.96 7.86
C ILE A 85 -3.28 21.91 7.04
N GLN A 86 -2.37 22.83 7.34
CA GLN A 86 -0.96 22.67 6.99
C GLN A 86 -0.43 21.51 7.82
N LEU A 87 -0.30 20.33 7.20
CA LEU A 87 0.35 19.21 7.84
C LEU A 87 1.85 19.51 7.89
N PRO A 88 2.47 19.57 9.08
CA PRO A 88 3.93 19.56 9.15
C PRO A 88 4.40 18.24 8.56
N PHE A 89 5.31 18.30 7.58
CA PHE A 89 6.01 17.15 7.04
C PHE A 89 7.49 17.31 7.41
N GLU A 90 8.14 16.19 7.73
CA GLU A 90 9.59 16.17 7.90
C GLU A 90 10.22 16.09 6.50
N ASP A 91 11.09 17.05 6.17
CA ASP A 91 11.80 17.15 4.90
C ASP A 91 13.15 16.42 4.90
N TYR A 92 13.65 16.01 6.07
CA TYR A 92 14.90 15.25 6.26
C TYR A 92 16.07 15.76 5.38
N GLU A 93 16.14 17.08 5.12
CA GLU A 93 17.35 17.72 4.58
C GLU A 93 18.54 17.60 5.55
#